data_AF-A0A2V7Z6X5-F1
#
_entry.id   AF-A0A2V7Z6X5-F1
#
_cell.length_a   1.000
_cell.length_b   1.000
_cell.length_c   1.000
_cell.angle_alpha   90.00
_cell.angle_beta   90.00
_cell.angle_gamma   90.00
#
_symmetry.space_group_name_H-M   'P 1'
#
loop_
_entity.id
_entity.type
_entity.pdbx_description
1 polymer ?
#
loop_
_entity_poly.entity_id
_entity_poly.type
_entity_poly.pdbx_seq_one_letter_code
_entity_poly.pdbx_strand_id
1 'polypeptide(L)'
;MQSDPLDRDARLQCRLRSRHGTEPCYRTVDARPGRETRFFFKSFSDRSLRTSSPLRRVAGAWRAQDNPVAPARREGVVERGNNRDRRIDLAKTPSKSSKSKDGVQPVATNRKAFHDYFIQDRTEAGLVLTGTEVKSLRDGRAQLKDSYVQFRAGEAFLIGAHISAYAAGSWSNHLPERERKLLLHRREIDKWAGAVATRGVACVPLSLYFRGPMAKAEIALVKGKKLHDKRDAIRERDLRREADREMRQRSADIRGRT
;
A
#
# COMPACT_ATOMS: atom_id res chain seq x y z
N MET A 1 -40.39 8.27 -57.41
CA MET A 1 -40.26 6.83 -57.11
C MET A 1 -38.79 6.48 -57.18
N GLN A 2 -38.10 6.61 -56.06
CA GLN A 2 -36.70 6.23 -55.89
C GLN A 2 -36.70 4.83 -55.30
N SER A 3 -35.99 3.92 -55.94
CA SER A 3 -35.67 2.60 -55.39
C SER A 3 -34.28 2.21 -55.91
N ASP A 4 -33.33 2.18 -54.99
CA ASP A 4 -32.00 1.61 -55.14
C ASP A 4 -32.06 0.11 -55.45
N PRO A 5 -31.02 -0.44 -56.09
CA PRO A 5 -30.53 -1.74 -55.65
C PRO A 5 -28.99 -1.82 -55.54
N LEU A 6 -28.57 -2.09 -54.30
CA LEU A 6 -27.56 -3.05 -53.86
C LEU A 6 -26.39 -3.44 -54.80
N ASP A 7 -25.19 -3.11 -54.30
CA ASP A 7 -24.17 -4.08 -53.87
C ASP A 7 -23.63 -5.07 -54.92
N ARG A 8 -22.48 -4.71 -55.50
CA ARG A 8 -21.47 -5.59 -56.11
C ARG A 8 -20.22 -4.73 -56.29
N ASP A 9 -19.19 -4.95 -55.46
CA ASP A 9 -17.78 -4.94 -55.90
C ASP A 9 -16.86 -5.19 -54.70
N ALA A 10 -16.93 -6.42 -54.19
CA ALA A 10 -15.78 -7.07 -53.59
C ALA A 10 -14.98 -7.74 -54.71
N ARG A 11 -13.65 -7.58 -54.65
CA ARG A 11 -12.60 -8.13 -55.52
C ARG A 11 -12.20 -7.21 -56.66
N LEU A 12 -11.17 -6.41 -56.41
CA LEU A 12 -10.05 -6.15 -57.31
C LEU A 12 -9.12 -5.14 -56.63
N GLN A 13 -8.02 -5.62 -56.03
CA GLN A 13 -6.71 -4.95 -56.10
C GLN A 13 -5.66 -5.81 -55.42
N CYS A 14 -4.93 -6.56 -56.26
CA CYS A 14 -3.73 -7.28 -55.91
C CYS A 14 -2.77 -7.09 -57.10
N ARG A 15 -1.80 -6.17 -57.01
CA ARG A 15 -0.49 -6.24 -57.69
C ARG A 15 0.38 -5.01 -57.41
N LEU A 16 1.69 -5.28 -57.28
CA LEU A 16 2.86 -4.37 -57.19
C LEU A 16 3.12 -3.87 -55.75
N ARG A 17 3.96 -4.48 -54.91
CA ARG A 17 5.33 -5.05 -55.04
C ARG A 17 6.39 -3.99 -55.34
N SER A 18 6.96 -3.36 -54.30
CA SER A 18 8.42 -3.22 -54.14
C SER A 18 8.84 -2.39 -52.90
N ARG A 19 9.65 -3.05 -52.07
CA ARG A 19 10.95 -2.62 -51.53
C ARG A 19 10.99 -1.72 -50.27
N HIS A 20 11.73 -2.28 -49.29
CA HIS A 20 12.31 -1.71 -48.07
C HIS A 20 11.50 -1.87 -46.78
N GLY A 21 11.66 -3.06 -46.18
CA GLY A 21 11.48 -3.28 -44.76
C GLY A 21 12.80 -3.10 -44.01
N THR A 22 12.69 -2.62 -42.77
CA THR A 22 13.63 -2.87 -41.67
C THR A 22 12.82 -2.88 -40.37
N GLU A 23 12.33 -4.06 -39.98
CA GLU A 23 11.97 -4.37 -38.60
C GLU A 23 13.08 -5.27 -38.02
N PRO A 24 13.63 -4.99 -36.82
CA PRO A 24 14.58 -5.89 -36.20
C PRO A 24 13.86 -7.07 -35.55
N CYS A 25 14.01 -8.25 -36.18
CA CYS A 25 13.70 -9.54 -35.58
C CYS A 25 14.64 -9.82 -34.40
N TYR A 26 14.04 -10.08 -33.23
CA TYR A 26 14.71 -10.68 -32.08
C TYR A 26 15.26 -12.06 -32.48
N ARG A 27 16.59 -12.21 -32.38
CA ARG A 27 17.27 -13.45 -32.74
C ARG A 27 17.33 -14.35 -31.51
N THR A 28 16.62 -15.47 -31.63
CA THR A 28 16.71 -16.67 -30.79
C THR A 28 18.15 -17.17 -30.68
N VAL A 29 18.59 -17.52 -29.47
CA VAL A 29 19.86 -18.22 -29.24
C VAL A 29 19.53 -19.68 -28.98
N ASP A 30 19.88 -20.53 -29.94
CA ASP A 30 19.75 -21.98 -29.87
C ASP A 30 20.79 -22.60 -28.92
N ALA A 31 20.34 -23.61 -28.20
CA ALA A 31 21.12 -24.52 -27.39
C ALA A 31 22.01 -25.44 -28.26
N ARG A 32 23.20 -25.80 -27.75
CA ARG A 32 23.89 -27.04 -28.15
C ARG A 32 24.46 -27.78 -26.92
N PRO A 33 24.31 -29.11 -26.86
CA PRO A 33 24.75 -29.93 -25.73
C PRO A 33 26.16 -30.51 -25.94
N GLY A 34 26.79 -30.90 -24.81
CA GLY A 34 27.75 -32.00 -24.75
C GLY A 34 29.23 -31.64 -24.88
N ARG A 35 29.97 -31.74 -23.76
CA ARG A 35 31.27 -32.44 -23.66
C ARG A 35 31.68 -32.57 -22.19
N GLU A 36 31.74 -33.82 -21.76
CA GLU A 36 32.39 -34.26 -20.51
C GLU A 36 33.91 -34.06 -20.62
N THR A 37 34.57 -33.64 -19.55
CA THR A 37 35.87 -34.22 -19.18
C THR A 37 36.10 -34.14 -17.68
N ARG A 38 36.63 -35.26 -17.20
CA ARG A 38 36.88 -35.71 -15.84
C ARG A 38 38.03 -34.99 -15.14
N PHE A 39 37.94 -35.01 -13.79
CA PHE A 39 39.02 -35.20 -12.81
C PHE A 39 40.41 -34.60 -13.08
N PHE A 40 40.90 -33.76 -12.16
CA PHE A 40 42.20 -34.06 -11.52
C PHE A 40 42.38 -33.40 -10.15
N PHE A 41 42.90 -34.21 -9.24
CA PHE A 41 43.22 -33.99 -7.84
C PHE A 41 44.71 -33.63 -7.72
N LYS A 42 45.10 -32.72 -6.81
CA LYS A 42 46.45 -32.57 -6.17
C LYS A 42 46.41 -31.30 -5.31
N SER A 43 46.36 -31.28 -3.98
CA SER A 43 47.34 -31.71 -2.95
C SER A 43 48.81 -31.37 -3.26
N PHE A 44 49.37 -30.36 -2.56
CA PHE A 44 50.75 -30.26 -2.02
C PHE A 44 50.98 -28.82 -1.51
N SER A 45 51.07 -28.58 -0.19
CA SER A 45 52.26 -28.62 0.69
C SER A 45 53.01 -27.28 0.81
N ASP A 46 52.88 -26.71 2.00
CA ASP A 46 53.88 -25.99 2.81
C ASP A 46 55.28 -25.72 2.24
N ARG A 47 55.76 -24.46 2.26
CA ARG A 47 57.19 -24.12 2.49
C ARG A 47 57.48 -22.63 2.77
N SER A 48 57.58 -22.32 4.06
CA SER A 48 58.67 -21.61 4.76
C SER A 48 59.62 -20.62 4.01
N LEU A 49 59.69 -19.40 4.58
CA LEU A 49 60.87 -18.59 4.99
C LEU A 49 61.65 -17.70 3.98
N ARG A 50 61.75 -16.42 4.41
CA ARG A 50 62.91 -15.48 4.44
C ARG A 50 63.64 -15.20 3.11
N THR A 51 63.76 -13.91 2.73
CA THR A 51 64.94 -13.05 2.99
C THR A 51 64.85 -11.70 2.25
N SER A 52 65.60 -10.72 2.79
CA SER A 52 66.21 -9.53 2.16
C SER A 52 65.36 -8.31 1.76
N SER A 53 65.41 -7.29 2.63
CA SER A 53 65.64 -5.87 2.28
C SER A 53 66.81 -5.71 1.29
N PRO A 54 67.01 -4.60 0.52
CA PRO A 54 66.84 -3.21 0.97
C PRO A 54 66.48 -2.13 -0.10
N LEU A 55 66.48 -0.87 0.35
CA LEU A 55 66.57 0.41 -0.40
C LEU A 55 65.26 0.96 -1.01
N ARG A 56 65.00 2.27 -1.13
CA ARG A 56 65.38 3.55 -0.47
C ARG A 56 64.60 4.64 -1.24
N ARG A 57 63.97 5.60 -0.53
CA ARG A 57 63.37 6.89 -1.00
C ARG A 57 62.16 6.76 -1.96
N VAL A 58 61.09 7.55 -1.83
CA VAL A 58 60.96 9.03 -1.88
C VAL A 58 59.79 9.46 -0.98
N ALA A 59 60.05 10.25 0.07
CA ALA A 59 59.62 11.65 0.24
C ALA A 59 58.16 11.98 -0.17
N GLY A 60 57.34 12.39 0.80
CA GLY A 60 55.99 12.91 0.56
C GLY A 60 55.25 13.14 1.87
N ALA A 61 55.50 14.30 2.48
CA ALA A 61 54.93 14.75 3.73
C ALA A 61 53.42 15.01 3.63
N TRP A 62 52.65 14.48 4.59
CA TRP A 62 51.42 15.13 5.06
C TRP A 62 51.49 15.25 6.58
N ARG A 63 51.40 16.51 7.01
CA ARG A 63 51.52 17.02 8.37
C ARG A 63 50.52 16.34 9.31
N ALA A 64 51.04 15.96 10.47
CA ALA A 64 50.29 15.88 11.71
C ALA A 64 49.57 17.22 11.94
N GLN A 65 48.24 17.16 12.12
CA GLN A 65 47.50 18.24 12.77
C GLN A 65 47.36 17.88 14.23
N ASP A 66 47.68 18.87 15.04
CA ASP A 66 47.86 18.83 16.48
C ASP A 66 46.57 18.41 17.20
N ASN A 67 46.73 17.50 18.15
CA ASN A 67 45.69 17.10 19.08
C ASN A 67 45.79 18.02 20.32
N PRO A 68 44.85 18.95 20.57
CA PRO A 68 44.94 19.81 21.74
C PRO A 68 44.60 19.03 23.02
N VAL A 69 45.56 18.99 23.94
CA VAL A 69 45.40 18.54 25.33
C VAL A 69 44.42 19.46 26.05
N ALA A 70 43.34 18.90 26.59
CA ALA A 70 42.37 19.62 27.41
C ALA A 70 43.00 20.10 28.73
N PRO A 71 42.77 21.35 29.18
CA PRO A 71 43.28 21.80 30.47
C PRO A 71 42.49 21.20 31.64
N ALA A 72 43.22 20.83 32.69
CA ALA A 72 42.70 20.38 33.98
C ALA A 72 41.71 21.42 34.55
N ARG A 73 40.43 21.04 34.66
CA ARG A 73 39.43 21.85 35.36
C ARG A 73 39.53 21.61 36.87
N ARG A 74 39.75 22.73 37.55
CA ARG A 74 39.77 22.94 39.00
C ARG A 74 38.61 22.24 39.72
N GLU A 75 38.93 21.64 40.85
CA GLU A 75 37.99 21.10 41.82
C GLU A 75 37.04 22.21 42.31
N GLY A 76 35.77 22.08 41.94
CA GLY A 76 34.67 22.86 42.47
C GLY A 76 34.01 22.11 43.62
N VAL A 77 33.93 22.77 44.77
CA VAL A 77 33.23 22.39 45.99
C VAL A 77 31.84 21.83 45.68
N VAL A 78 31.56 20.60 46.14
CA VAL A 78 30.23 19.97 46.08
C VAL A 78 29.37 20.57 47.20
N GLU A 79 28.56 21.57 46.87
CA GLU A 79 27.44 21.98 47.73
C GLU A 79 26.40 20.87 47.76
N ARG A 80 26.04 20.41 48.98
CA ARG A 80 24.97 19.44 49.21
C ARG A 80 23.61 20.10 48.95
N GLY A 81 23.21 20.16 47.69
CA GLY A 81 21.85 20.52 47.27
C GLY A 81 20.86 19.41 47.58
N ASN A 82 19.80 19.74 48.32
CA ASN A 82 18.77 18.84 48.83
C ASN A 82 18.18 17.89 47.76
N ASN A 83 18.40 16.59 47.99
CA ASN A 83 17.76 15.48 47.29
C ASN A 83 16.27 15.37 47.68
N ARG A 84 15.40 16.26 47.17
CA ARG A 84 13.95 16.21 47.46
C ARG A 84 12.98 16.29 46.28
N ASP A 85 13.44 16.59 45.06
CA ASP A 85 12.55 16.68 43.90
C ASP A 85 12.92 15.74 42.75
N ARG A 86 13.09 14.45 43.06
CA ARG A 86 12.86 13.37 42.07
C ARG A 86 11.48 12.79 42.29
N ARG A 87 10.46 13.62 42.15
CA ARG A 87 9.16 13.12 41.71
C ARG A 87 9.40 12.70 40.27
N ILE A 88 9.72 11.42 40.09
CA ILE A 88 9.78 10.79 38.79
C ILE A 88 8.38 11.02 38.23
N ASP A 89 8.23 11.99 37.34
CA ASP A 89 7.08 12.07 36.48
C ASP A 89 7.05 10.73 35.76
N LEU A 90 6.24 9.82 36.30
CA LEU A 90 5.94 8.54 35.71
C LEU A 90 5.23 8.90 34.42
N ALA A 91 6.03 9.17 33.39
CA ALA A 91 5.60 9.46 32.04
C ALA A 91 4.57 8.40 31.74
N LYS A 92 3.31 8.85 31.65
CA LYS A 92 2.15 8.00 31.41
C LYS A 92 2.49 7.20 30.16
N THR A 93 2.94 5.96 30.38
CA THR A 93 3.29 5.06 29.28
C THR A 93 2.04 5.00 28.41
N PRO A 94 2.16 5.16 27.07
CA PRO A 94 0.99 5.22 26.21
C PRO A 94 0.19 3.94 26.45
N SER A 95 -0.95 4.10 27.11
CA SER A 95 -1.80 2.98 27.51
C SER A 95 -2.16 2.24 26.23
N LYS A 96 -1.69 1.00 26.09
CA LYS A 96 -2.01 0.10 24.96
C LYS A 96 -3.50 0.21 24.67
N SER A 97 -3.81 0.61 23.43
CA SER A 97 -5.14 0.85 22.88
C SER A 97 -6.18 -0.12 23.44
N SER A 98 -7.26 0.42 24.01
CA SER A 98 -8.47 -0.32 24.36
C SER A 98 -8.95 -1.10 23.14
N LYS A 99 -8.75 -2.43 23.13
CA LYS A 99 -9.33 -3.28 22.09
C LYS A 99 -10.85 -3.15 22.18
N SER A 100 -11.49 -2.81 21.06
CA SER A 100 -12.93 -2.75 20.91
C SER A 100 -13.56 -4.09 21.32
N LYS A 101 -14.68 -4.04 22.04
CA LYS A 101 -15.37 -5.21 22.60
C LYS A 101 -15.76 -6.26 21.54
N ASP A 102 -15.90 -5.84 20.28
CA ASP A 102 -16.32 -6.70 19.18
C ASP A 102 -15.16 -7.40 18.43
N GLY A 103 -13.90 -7.16 18.83
CA GLY A 103 -12.73 -7.79 18.20
C GLY A 103 -12.50 -7.40 16.74
N VAL A 104 -13.18 -6.37 16.24
CA VAL A 104 -13.04 -5.84 14.88
C VAL A 104 -11.86 -4.88 14.82
N GLN A 105 -10.90 -5.17 13.93
CA GLN A 105 -9.73 -4.32 13.69
C GLN A 105 -9.85 -3.65 12.32
N PRO A 106 -10.13 -2.34 12.24
CA PRO A 106 -10.20 -1.62 10.98
C PRO A 106 -8.81 -1.50 10.36
N VAL A 107 -8.70 -1.74 9.05
CA VAL A 107 -7.45 -1.66 8.29
C VAL A 107 -7.46 -0.43 7.39
N ALA A 108 -8.46 -0.34 6.53
CA ALA A 108 -8.60 0.74 5.56
C ALA A 108 -10.05 1.20 5.48
N THR A 109 -10.26 2.49 5.25
CA THR A 109 -11.59 3.08 5.12
C THR A 109 -11.61 4.06 3.97
N ASN A 110 -12.60 3.91 3.09
CA ASN A 110 -12.81 4.78 1.94
C ASN A 110 -13.55 6.07 2.37
N ARG A 111 -12.78 7.05 2.86
CA ARG A 111 -13.33 8.34 3.30
C ARG A 111 -14.01 9.10 2.14
N LYS A 112 -13.50 8.94 0.91
CA LYS A 112 -14.05 9.59 -0.29
C LYS A 112 -15.49 9.13 -0.56
N ALA A 113 -15.79 7.85 -0.36
CA ALA A 113 -17.13 7.31 -0.60
C ALA A 113 -18.23 8.02 0.22
N PHE A 114 -17.97 8.32 1.51
CA PHE A 114 -18.92 9.01 2.37
C PHE A 114 -19.20 10.46 1.93
N HIS A 115 -18.24 11.10 1.27
CA HIS A 115 -18.37 12.47 0.77
C HIS A 115 -19.05 12.52 -0.59
N ASP A 116 -18.71 11.62 -1.49
CA ASP A 116 -19.18 11.65 -2.88
C ASP A 116 -20.54 11.02 -3.10
N TYR A 117 -20.92 10.08 -2.25
CA TYR A 117 -22.12 9.27 -2.45
C TYR A 117 -23.08 9.29 -1.27
N PHE A 118 -24.35 9.02 -1.56
CA PHE A 118 -25.36 8.57 -0.61
C PHE A 118 -25.29 7.06 -0.51
N ILE A 119 -25.13 6.56 0.72
CA ILE A 119 -25.09 5.13 1.02
C ILE A 119 -26.52 4.67 1.28
N GLN A 120 -26.98 3.66 0.54
CA GLN A 120 -28.30 3.07 0.72
C GLN A 120 -28.20 1.82 1.61
N ASP A 121 -27.76 0.73 1.01
CA ASP A 121 -27.63 -0.56 1.68
C ASP A 121 -26.16 -0.91 1.88
N ARG A 122 -25.85 -1.61 2.98
CA ARG A 122 -24.51 -2.09 3.31
C ARG A 122 -24.54 -3.59 3.57
N THR A 123 -23.56 -4.31 3.03
CA THR A 123 -23.37 -5.73 3.32
C THR A 123 -21.91 -6.04 3.58
N GLU A 124 -21.69 -7.12 4.32
CA GLU A 124 -20.36 -7.65 4.65
C GLU A 124 -20.03 -8.77 3.65
N ALA A 125 -18.88 -8.66 3.00
CA ALA A 125 -18.36 -9.64 2.07
C ALA A 125 -17.03 -10.21 2.58
N GLY A 126 -16.83 -11.52 2.39
CA GLY A 126 -15.50 -12.12 2.54
C GLY A 126 -14.60 -11.77 1.35
N LEU A 127 -13.28 -11.77 1.54
CA LEU A 127 -12.30 -11.54 0.47
C LEU A 127 -11.47 -12.78 0.21
N VAL A 128 -11.25 -13.09 -1.08
CA VAL A 128 -10.28 -14.11 -1.50
C VAL A 128 -8.91 -13.45 -1.69
N LEU A 129 -8.04 -13.63 -0.69
CA LEU A 129 -6.70 -13.04 -0.63
C LEU A 129 -5.61 -14.10 -0.71
N THR A 130 -4.45 -13.72 -1.23
CA THR A 130 -3.23 -14.52 -1.11
C THR A 130 -2.53 -14.24 0.22
N GLY A 131 -1.71 -15.18 0.70
CA GLY A 131 -1.04 -15.06 2.00
C GLY A 131 -0.17 -13.80 2.14
N THR A 132 0.48 -13.36 1.06
CA THR A 132 1.27 -12.12 1.03
C THR A 132 0.41 -10.87 1.18
N GLU A 133 -0.81 -10.86 0.65
CA GLU A 133 -1.76 -9.75 0.85
C GLU A 133 -2.25 -9.67 2.29
N VAL A 134 -2.53 -10.81 2.92
CA VAL A 134 -2.96 -10.84 4.32
C VAL A 134 -1.89 -10.22 5.22
N LYS A 135 -0.61 -10.45 4.93
CA LYS A 135 0.51 -9.82 5.65
C LYS A 135 0.55 -8.31 5.42
N SER A 136 0.46 -7.86 4.17
CA SER A 136 0.40 -6.42 3.85
C SER A 136 -0.78 -5.70 4.50
N LEU A 137 -1.95 -6.34 4.56
CA LEU A 137 -3.13 -5.80 5.24
C LEU A 137 -2.95 -5.72 6.75
N ARG A 138 -2.25 -6.69 7.37
CA ARG A 138 -1.91 -6.62 8.80
C ARG A 138 -0.95 -5.48 9.11
N ASP A 139 -0.08 -5.13 8.16
CA ASP A 139 0.78 -3.95 8.23
C ASP A 139 0.02 -2.63 7.92
N GLY A 140 -1.29 -2.70 7.65
CA GLY A 140 -2.12 -1.53 7.33
C GLY A 140 -1.91 -0.95 5.93
N ARG A 141 -1.23 -1.68 5.03
CA ARG A 141 -0.87 -1.19 3.69
C ARG A 141 -1.93 -1.51 2.64
N ALA A 142 -3.08 -0.86 2.75
CA ALA A 142 -4.13 -0.94 1.75
C ALA A 142 -4.83 0.39 1.51
N GLN A 143 -5.24 0.60 0.28
CA GLN A 143 -5.97 1.77 -0.17
C GLN A 143 -7.20 1.37 -0.98
N LEU A 144 -8.33 1.96 -0.64
CA LEU A 144 -9.64 1.73 -1.28
C LEU A 144 -10.08 2.93 -2.13
N LYS A 145 -9.15 3.79 -2.51
CA LYS A 145 -9.48 4.95 -3.32
C LYS A 145 -9.79 4.49 -4.74
N ASP A 146 -10.88 4.99 -5.31
CA ASP A 146 -11.33 4.72 -6.68
C ASP A 146 -11.63 3.24 -7.00
N SER A 147 -11.74 2.41 -5.96
CA SER A 147 -12.15 1.00 -6.09
C SER A 147 -13.67 0.86 -6.17
N TYR A 148 -14.11 -0.18 -6.89
CA TYR A 148 -15.52 -0.50 -7.11
C TYR A 148 -15.72 -2.01 -7.16
N VAL A 149 -16.97 -2.43 -7.00
CA VAL A 149 -17.36 -3.84 -7.10
C VAL A 149 -18.08 -4.06 -8.41
N GLN A 150 -17.62 -5.07 -9.15
CA GLN A 150 -18.24 -5.50 -10.39
C GLN A 150 -18.83 -6.89 -10.24
N PHE A 151 -20.06 -7.05 -10.71
CA PHE A 151 -20.73 -8.33 -10.77
C PHE A 151 -20.58 -8.90 -12.19
N ARG A 152 -19.94 -10.06 -12.32
CA ARG A 152 -19.74 -10.75 -13.61
C ARG A 152 -20.07 -12.24 -13.43
N ALA A 153 -20.83 -12.82 -14.35
CA ALA A 153 -21.15 -14.26 -14.36
C ALA A 153 -21.70 -14.83 -13.03
N GLY A 154 -22.49 -14.05 -12.27
CA GLY A 154 -23.04 -14.48 -10.98
C GLY A 154 -22.05 -14.45 -9.81
N GLU A 155 -20.89 -13.82 -10.00
CA GLU A 155 -19.86 -13.62 -8.99
C GLU A 155 -19.58 -12.12 -8.79
N ALA A 156 -19.01 -11.78 -7.64
CA ALA A 156 -18.64 -10.41 -7.29
C ALA A 156 -17.12 -10.26 -7.22
N PHE A 157 -16.60 -9.22 -7.86
CA PHE A 157 -15.17 -8.91 -7.90
C PHE A 157 -14.93 -7.49 -7.42
N LEU A 158 -13.95 -7.32 -6.55
CA LEU A 158 -13.40 -6.04 -6.12
C LEU A 158 -12.26 -5.64 -7.06
N ILE A 159 -12.42 -4.50 -7.73
CA ILE A 159 -11.50 -3.97 -8.73
C ILE A 159 -10.97 -2.62 -8.26
N GLY A 160 -9.69 -2.34 -8.55
CA GLY A 160 -9.03 -1.07 -8.20
C GLY A 160 -8.67 -0.92 -6.73
N ALA A 161 -8.82 -1.97 -5.90
CA ALA A 161 -8.28 -1.96 -4.56
C ALA A 161 -6.76 -2.16 -4.61
N HIS A 162 -6.01 -1.20 -4.07
CA HIS A 162 -4.55 -1.25 -4.06
C HIS A 162 -4.07 -1.81 -2.72
N ILE A 163 -3.46 -2.99 -2.73
CA ILE A 163 -2.77 -3.58 -1.57
C ILE A 163 -1.29 -3.61 -1.90
N SER A 164 -0.45 -2.94 -1.12
CA SER A 164 0.98 -2.89 -1.42
C SER A 164 1.59 -4.28 -1.29
N ALA A 165 2.54 -4.61 -2.16
CA ALA A 165 3.31 -5.84 -2.03
C ALA A 165 4.00 -5.92 -0.66
N TYR A 166 4.13 -7.13 -0.13
CA TYR A 166 4.74 -7.35 1.16
C TYR A 166 6.26 -7.17 1.04
N ALA A 167 6.84 -6.25 1.82
CA ALA A 167 8.26 -5.88 1.66
C ALA A 167 9.22 -7.05 1.94
N ALA A 168 8.85 -7.98 2.83
CA ALA A 168 9.64 -9.17 3.10
C ALA A 168 9.26 -10.38 2.24
N GLY A 169 8.36 -10.22 1.27
CA GLY A 169 8.12 -11.19 0.21
C GLY A 169 9.14 -10.96 -0.90
N SER A 170 9.83 -12.02 -1.34
CA SER A 170 10.79 -11.93 -2.46
C SER A 170 10.10 -12.25 -3.78
N TRP A 171 9.86 -13.54 -4.06
CA TRP A 171 9.33 -13.97 -5.36
C TRP A 171 7.81 -14.22 -5.38
N SER A 172 7.20 -14.46 -4.22
CA SER A 172 5.77 -14.79 -4.07
C SER A 172 4.85 -13.57 -3.93
N ASN A 173 5.35 -12.39 -4.31
CA ASN A 173 4.58 -11.16 -4.26
C ASN A 173 3.46 -11.15 -5.30
N HIS A 174 2.34 -10.55 -4.90
CA HIS A 174 1.18 -10.37 -5.75
C HIS A 174 1.25 -9.02 -6.50
N LEU A 175 0.49 -8.91 -7.58
CA LEU A 175 0.24 -7.62 -8.22
C LEU A 175 -0.66 -6.75 -7.31
N PRO A 176 -0.27 -5.51 -6.98
CA PRO A 176 -1.00 -4.67 -6.02
C PRO A 176 -2.48 -4.42 -6.35
N GLU A 177 -2.79 -4.24 -7.64
CA GLU A 177 -4.13 -3.88 -8.13
C GLU A 177 -4.87 -5.06 -8.76
N ARG A 178 -4.51 -6.30 -8.42
CA ARG A 178 -5.22 -7.48 -8.94
C ARG A 178 -6.71 -7.44 -8.58
N GLU A 179 -7.53 -8.00 -9.47
CA GLU A 179 -8.94 -8.25 -9.20
C GLU A 179 -9.08 -9.31 -8.08
N ARG A 180 -9.99 -9.07 -7.12
CA ARG A 180 -10.19 -9.94 -5.96
C ARG A 180 -11.63 -10.40 -5.88
N LYS A 181 -11.85 -11.70 -5.80
CA LYS A 181 -13.20 -12.26 -5.64
C LYS A 181 -13.76 -11.95 -4.25
N LEU A 182 -15.02 -11.54 -4.21
CA LEU A 182 -15.81 -11.33 -3.01
C LEU A 182 -16.70 -12.56 -2.76
N LEU A 183 -16.79 -12.95 -1.50
CA LEU A 183 -17.61 -14.07 -1.03
C LEU A 183 -18.88 -13.50 -0.38
N LEU A 184 -20.00 -13.68 -1.08
CA LEU A 184 -21.35 -13.25 -0.71
C LEU A 184 -22.32 -14.42 -0.89
N HIS A 185 -23.49 -14.36 -0.26
CA HIS A 185 -24.54 -15.35 -0.53
C HIS A 185 -25.12 -15.16 -1.94
N ARG A 186 -25.52 -16.27 -2.60
CA ARG A 186 -26.06 -16.23 -3.97
C ARG A 186 -27.23 -15.25 -4.13
N ARG A 187 -28.18 -15.27 -3.18
CA ARG A 187 -29.34 -14.36 -3.15
C ARG A 187 -28.94 -12.89 -3.04
N GLU A 188 -27.88 -12.60 -2.30
CA GLU A 188 -27.36 -11.23 -2.16
C GLU A 188 -26.71 -10.78 -3.46
N ILE A 189 -25.92 -11.64 -4.10
CA ILE A 189 -25.29 -11.34 -5.41
C ILE A 189 -26.36 -10.98 -6.44
N ASP A 190 -27.43 -11.77 -6.55
CA ASP A 190 -28.48 -11.51 -7.55
C ASP A 190 -29.25 -10.21 -7.23
N LYS A 191 -29.56 -9.93 -5.95
CA LYS A 191 -30.18 -8.67 -5.52
C LYS A 191 -29.29 -7.46 -5.88
N TRP A 192 -28.00 -7.55 -5.59
CA TRP A 192 -27.06 -6.44 -5.78
C TRP A 192 -26.71 -6.23 -7.26
N ALA A 193 -26.59 -7.32 -8.03
CA ALA A 193 -26.41 -7.25 -9.48
C ALA A 193 -27.61 -6.56 -10.15
N GLY A 194 -28.84 -6.90 -9.75
CA GLY A 194 -30.05 -6.20 -10.23
C GLY A 194 -30.08 -4.72 -9.85
N ALA A 195 -29.65 -4.37 -8.63
CA ALA A 195 -29.57 -2.98 -8.19
C ALA A 195 -28.53 -2.17 -8.97
N VAL A 196 -27.34 -2.75 -9.22
CA VAL A 196 -26.26 -2.08 -9.99
C VAL A 196 -26.62 -1.92 -11.46
N ALA A 197 -27.47 -2.80 -12.03
CA ALA A 197 -27.98 -2.63 -13.38
C ALA A 197 -28.88 -1.39 -13.54
N THR A 198 -29.42 -0.86 -12.43
CA THR A 198 -30.21 0.38 -12.44
C THR A 198 -29.30 1.58 -12.65
N ARG A 199 -29.69 2.47 -13.58
CA ARG A 199 -28.89 3.68 -13.89
C ARG A 199 -28.68 4.55 -12.64
N GLY A 200 -27.44 4.99 -12.44
CA GLY A 200 -27.07 5.92 -11.36
C GLY A 200 -26.85 5.28 -9.99
N VAL A 201 -26.88 3.94 -9.91
CA VAL A 201 -26.47 3.17 -8.73
C VAL A 201 -25.14 2.49 -9.03
N ALA A 202 -24.22 2.53 -8.07
CA ALA A 202 -22.94 1.83 -8.14
C ALA A 202 -22.72 1.01 -6.85
N CYS A 203 -21.82 0.04 -6.91
CA CYS A 203 -21.38 -0.71 -5.73
C CYS A 203 -19.93 -0.34 -5.40
N VAL A 204 -19.70 0.17 -4.19
CA VAL A 204 -18.40 0.70 -3.75
C VAL A 204 -18.03 0.09 -2.39
N PRO A 205 -16.75 -0.29 -2.17
CA PRO A 205 -16.27 -0.71 -0.85
C PRO A 205 -16.13 0.50 0.08
N LEU A 206 -16.65 0.37 1.29
CA LEU A 206 -16.57 1.37 2.35
C LEU A 206 -15.37 1.14 3.27
N SER A 207 -15.18 -0.10 3.72
CA SER A 207 -14.15 -0.42 4.70
C SER A 207 -13.58 -1.82 4.49
N LEU A 208 -12.31 -1.99 4.84
CA LEU A 208 -11.65 -3.27 5.03
C LEU A 208 -11.29 -3.42 6.50
N TYR A 209 -11.64 -4.55 7.08
CA TYR A 209 -11.38 -4.83 8.48
C TYR A 209 -11.11 -6.31 8.70
N PHE A 210 -10.40 -6.62 9.78
CA PHE A 210 -10.26 -7.99 10.27
C PHE A 210 -11.32 -8.27 11.32
N ARG A 211 -12.01 -9.40 11.16
CA ARG A 211 -12.85 -10.00 12.20
C ARG A 211 -12.22 -11.33 12.58
N GLY A 212 -11.47 -11.32 13.69
CA GLY A 212 -10.61 -12.44 14.07
C GLY A 212 -9.49 -12.67 13.02
N PRO A 213 -9.36 -13.89 12.45
CA PRO A 213 -8.30 -14.18 11.47
C PRO A 213 -8.65 -13.75 10.04
N MET A 214 -9.93 -13.52 9.71
CA MET A 214 -10.40 -13.29 8.35
C MET A 214 -10.49 -11.80 8.02
N ALA A 215 -10.08 -11.44 6.80
CA ALA A 215 -10.29 -10.11 6.25
C ALA A 215 -11.69 -10.03 5.61
N LYS A 216 -12.40 -8.95 5.91
CA LYS A 216 -13.75 -8.68 5.41
C LYS A 216 -13.81 -7.30 4.78
N ALA A 217 -14.66 -7.17 3.78
CA ALA A 217 -14.97 -5.92 3.12
C ALA A 217 -16.42 -5.54 3.39
N GLU A 218 -16.65 -4.31 3.82
CA GLU A 218 -17.98 -3.71 3.82
C GLU A 218 -18.21 -3.09 2.45
N ILE A 219 -19.20 -3.58 1.73
CA ILE A 219 -19.62 -3.06 0.42
C ILE A 219 -20.95 -2.33 0.57
N ALA A 220 -21.17 -1.33 -0.28
CA ALA A 220 -22.39 -0.54 -0.24
C ALA A 220 -22.94 -0.25 -1.64
N LEU A 221 -24.27 -0.28 -1.74
CA LEU A 221 -24.99 0.32 -2.85
C LEU A 221 -25.03 1.83 -2.64
N VAL A 222 -24.55 2.56 -3.64
CA VAL A 222 -24.34 3.99 -3.55
C VAL A 222 -24.98 4.73 -4.71
N LYS A 223 -25.50 5.93 -4.42
CA LYS A 223 -25.96 6.89 -5.43
C LYS A 223 -25.09 8.14 -5.38
N GLY A 224 -24.77 8.71 -6.55
CA GLY A 224 -24.00 9.95 -6.64
C GLY A 224 -24.71 11.13 -5.96
N LYS A 225 -23.99 11.87 -5.12
CA LYS A 225 -24.47 13.16 -4.60
C LYS A 225 -24.37 14.23 -5.69
N LYS A 226 -25.39 15.07 -5.80
CA LYS A 226 -25.34 16.24 -6.69
C LYS A 226 -24.46 17.32 -6.07
N LEU A 227 -24.00 18.28 -6.87
CA LEU A 227 -23.10 19.34 -6.40
C LEU A 227 -23.72 20.21 -5.29
N HIS A 228 -25.03 20.46 -5.34
CA HIS A 228 -25.74 21.17 -4.27
C HIS A 228 -25.69 20.36 -2.96
N ASP A 229 -26.08 19.09 -3.02
CA ASP A 229 -26.06 18.19 -1.85
C ASP A 229 -24.67 18.10 -1.22
N LYS A 230 -23.61 18.09 -2.06
CA LYS A 230 -22.22 18.09 -1.57
C LYS A 230 -21.88 19.39 -0.82
N ARG A 231 -22.27 20.55 -1.36
CA ARG A 231 -22.04 21.85 -0.73
C ARG A 231 -22.77 21.95 0.61
N ASP A 232 -24.04 21.54 0.65
CA ASP A 232 -24.84 21.58 1.86
C ASP A 232 -24.27 20.64 2.93
N ALA A 233 -23.88 19.42 2.55
CA ALA A 233 -23.24 18.47 3.46
C ALA A 233 -21.86 18.91 3.96
N ILE A 234 -21.14 19.76 3.22
CA ILE A 234 -19.88 20.36 3.66
C ILE A 234 -20.18 21.48 4.66
N ARG A 235 -21.09 22.41 4.34
CA ARG A 235 -21.49 23.50 5.25
C ARG A 235 -21.97 22.95 6.59
N GLU A 236 -22.87 21.98 6.58
CA GLU A 236 -23.40 21.36 7.80
C GLU A 236 -22.29 20.73 8.65
N ARG A 237 -21.34 20.03 8.00
CA ARG A 237 -20.22 19.41 8.71
C ARG A 237 -19.31 20.46 9.34
N ASP A 238 -19.07 21.57 8.66
CA ASP A 238 -18.18 22.62 9.14
C ASP A 238 -18.83 23.42 10.28
N LEU A 239 -20.12 23.74 10.17
CA LEU A 239 -20.92 24.32 11.26
C LEU A 239 -20.90 23.42 12.51
N ARG A 240 -21.11 22.11 12.34
CA ARG A 240 -21.05 21.15 13.44
C ARG A 240 -19.67 21.09 14.09
N ARG A 241 -18.59 21.13 13.29
CA ARG A 241 -17.21 21.14 13.80
C ARG A 241 -16.90 22.42 14.58
N GLU A 242 -17.43 23.56 14.15
CA GLU A 242 -17.27 24.84 14.86
C GLU A 242 -18.01 24.83 16.20
N ALA A 243 -19.27 24.39 16.21
CA ALA A 243 -20.04 24.21 17.44
C ALA A 243 -19.34 23.25 18.43
N ASP A 244 -18.82 22.11 17.95
CA ASP A 244 -18.07 21.14 18.77
C ASP A 244 -16.79 21.75 19.36
N ARG A 245 -16.11 22.64 18.61
CA ARG A 245 -14.90 23.34 19.09
C ARG A 245 -15.25 24.34 20.18
N GLU A 246 -16.27 25.16 19.99
CA GLU A 246 -16.73 26.12 21.00
C GLU A 246 -17.18 25.41 22.28
N MET A 247 -17.96 24.33 22.16
CA MET A 247 -18.39 23.54 23.33
C MET A 247 -17.18 22.97 24.09
N ARG A 248 -16.17 22.47 23.37
CA ARG A 248 -14.94 21.96 24.00
C ARG A 248 -14.15 23.05 24.70
N GLN A 249 -13.99 24.23 24.08
CA GLN A 249 -13.31 25.38 24.68
C GLN A 249 -14.02 25.83 25.96
N ARG A 250 -15.34 26.07 25.89
CA ARG A 250 -16.14 26.42 27.08
C ARG A 250 -16.02 25.37 28.18
N SER A 251 -16.05 24.08 27.84
CA SER A 251 -15.90 23.00 28.82
C SER A 251 -14.49 22.91 29.44
N ALA A 252 -13.46 23.36 28.72
CA ALA A 252 -12.10 23.42 29.22
C ALA A 252 -11.90 24.64 30.12
N ASP A 253 -12.47 25.79 29.75
CA ASP A 253 -12.44 27.02 30.55
C ASP A 253 -13.14 26.83 31.90
N ILE A 254 -14.28 26.14 31.91
CA ILE A 254 -14.99 25.79 33.15
C ILE A 254 -14.12 24.89 34.05
N ARG A 255 -13.41 23.92 33.48
CA ARG A 255 -12.53 23.00 34.22
C ARG A 255 -11.23 23.63 34.72
N GLY A 256 -10.76 24.70 34.09
CA GLY A 256 -9.56 25.45 34.52
C GLY A 256 -9.85 26.50 35.59
N ARG A 257 -11.13 26.78 35.88
CA ARG A 257 -11.56 27.79 36.86
C ARG A 257 -11.86 27.19 38.26
N THR A 258 -11.85 25.87 38.39
CA THR A 258 -11.96 25.11 39.65
C THR A 258 -10.60 24.60 40.10
#